data_AF-A0A4P7RRI4-F1
#
_entry.id   AF-A0A4P7RRI4-F1
#
_cell.length_a   1.000
_cell.length_b   1.000
_cell.length_c   1.000
_cell.angle_alpha   90.00
_cell.angle_beta   90.00
_cell.angle_gamma   90.00
#
_symmetry.space_group_name_H-M   'P 1'
#
loop_
_entity.id
_entity.type
_entity.pdbx_description
1 polymer ?
#
loop_
_entity_poly.entity_id
_entity_poly.type
_entity_poly.pdbx_seq_one_letter_code
_entity_poly.pdbx_strand_id
1 'polypeptide(L)'
;MDPISALSPTPAQAWGELRAGNERFVSGDCRHPRQGIDDRTRLVDVQRPKAVMFGCSDSRVAAEIVFDQGLGDLFVVRTAGHVVDASVLGSIEYAVDILDVPLIAVLGHDSCGAVRASVDAVDGVAMPGGYIRDIVERVTPSILAGRRIGLSRIDEFEARHVEETVQLITARSRLIADRIERGALAVVGLTYRLEMGRVVLHSSLGDVGENFIATLTRWTDCGGTWRLISRTATKATVALCSCDGHEEMQRLESEDPVTIAWIENNSEVVA
;
A
#
# COMPACT_ATOMS: atom_id res chain seq x y z
N MET A 1 20.54 30.23 -5.08
CA MET A 1 19.49 29.46 -5.77
C MET A 1 19.99 28.04 -5.82
N ASP A 2 19.43 27.16 -4.99
CA ASP A 2 19.92 25.79 -4.85
C ASP A 2 19.62 24.97 -6.10
N PRO A 3 20.61 24.32 -6.75
CA PRO A 3 20.40 23.54 -7.97
C PRO A 3 19.69 22.20 -7.76
N ILE A 4 19.23 21.90 -6.53
CA ILE A 4 18.59 20.63 -6.14
C ILE A 4 17.20 20.92 -5.55
N SER A 5 16.42 21.76 -6.23
CA SER A 5 14.97 21.80 -6.06
C SER A 5 14.34 20.75 -6.98
N ALA A 6 14.71 19.48 -6.81
CA ALA A 6 13.86 18.41 -7.33
C ALA A 6 12.59 18.43 -6.45
N LEU A 7 11.44 18.76 -7.07
CA LEU A 7 10.15 18.72 -6.39
C LEU A 7 10.00 17.38 -5.65
N SER A 8 9.58 17.40 -4.38
CA SER A 8 9.17 16.19 -3.66
C SER A 8 8.19 15.41 -4.55
N PRO A 9 8.35 14.08 -4.70
CA PRO A 9 7.48 13.31 -5.59
C PRO A 9 6.03 13.42 -5.12
N THR A 10 5.08 13.37 -6.05
CA THR A 10 3.67 13.26 -5.66
C THR A 10 3.41 11.88 -5.03
N PRO A 11 2.32 11.69 -4.25
CA PRO A 11 1.99 10.38 -3.71
C PRO A 11 1.86 9.29 -4.79
N ALA A 12 1.31 9.65 -5.95
CA ALA A 12 1.22 8.78 -7.12
C ALA A 12 2.58 8.38 -7.71
N GLN A 13 3.53 9.31 -7.77
CA GLN A 13 4.89 9.02 -8.23
C GLN A 13 5.61 8.10 -7.24
N ALA A 14 5.52 8.40 -5.93
CA ALA A 14 6.11 7.56 -4.89
C ALA A 14 5.55 6.13 -4.94
N TRP A 15 4.22 5.98 -5.07
CA TRP A 15 3.59 4.67 -5.17
C TRP A 15 4.00 3.93 -6.45
N GLY A 16 4.00 4.61 -7.60
CA GLY A 16 4.42 4.03 -8.86
C GLY A 16 5.85 3.50 -8.84
N GLU A 17 6.76 4.20 -8.16
CA GLU A 17 8.13 3.72 -7.96
C GLU A 17 8.22 2.47 -7.08
N LEU A 18 7.48 2.42 -5.96
CA LEU A 18 7.42 1.24 -5.10
C LEU A 18 6.88 0.04 -5.89
N ARG A 19 5.74 0.22 -6.57
CA ARG A 19 5.11 -0.84 -7.38
C ARG A 19 6.06 -1.38 -8.45
N ALA A 20 6.71 -0.51 -9.21
CA ALA A 20 7.70 -0.92 -10.21
C ALA A 20 8.91 -1.63 -9.57
N GLY A 21 9.26 -1.29 -8.33
CA GLY A 21 10.26 -1.99 -7.54
C GLY A 21 9.84 -3.41 -7.14
N ASN A 22 8.60 -3.58 -6.66
CA ASN A 22 8.07 -4.91 -6.37
C ASN A 22 7.91 -5.78 -7.64
N GLU A 23 7.58 -5.19 -8.78
CA GLU A 23 7.55 -5.90 -10.06
C GLU A 23 8.93 -6.50 -10.40
N ARG A 24 10.02 -5.74 -10.21
CA ARG A 24 11.39 -6.24 -10.38
C ARG A 24 11.76 -7.32 -9.36
N PHE A 25 11.29 -7.17 -8.12
CA PHE A 25 11.48 -8.19 -7.10
C PHE A 25 10.81 -9.50 -7.48
N VAL A 26 9.57 -9.44 -7.95
CA VAL A 26 8.78 -10.61 -8.37
C VAL A 26 9.36 -11.25 -9.64
N SER A 27 9.88 -10.47 -10.59
CA SER A 27 10.45 -11.02 -11.83
C SER A 27 11.87 -11.59 -11.66
N GLY A 28 12.54 -11.28 -10.55
CA GLY A 28 13.94 -11.64 -10.32
C GLY A 28 14.95 -10.67 -10.94
N ASP A 29 14.51 -9.54 -11.47
CA ASP A 29 15.33 -8.52 -12.13
C ASP A 29 15.68 -7.34 -11.19
N CYS A 30 15.94 -7.64 -9.91
CA CYS A 30 16.29 -6.62 -8.91
C CYS A 30 17.52 -5.82 -9.35
N ARG A 31 17.45 -4.50 -9.15
CA ARG A 31 18.54 -3.58 -9.48
C ARG A 31 19.45 -3.32 -8.29
N HIS A 32 18.95 -3.49 -7.07
CA HIS A 32 19.64 -3.13 -5.83
C HIS A 32 20.15 -1.68 -5.86
N PRO A 33 19.26 -0.70 -6.12
CA PRO A 33 19.69 0.68 -6.35
C PRO A 33 20.28 1.29 -5.08
N ARG A 34 21.23 2.22 -5.21
CA ARG A 34 21.74 3.07 -4.12
C ARG A 34 22.25 2.32 -2.88
N GLN A 35 22.98 1.22 -3.06
CA GLN A 35 23.57 0.43 -1.97
C GLN A 35 25.11 0.54 -1.89
N GLY A 36 25.72 1.36 -2.74
CA GLY A 36 27.17 1.50 -2.83
C GLY A 36 27.79 2.39 -1.74
N ILE A 37 29.12 2.34 -1.63
CA ILE A 37 29.90 3.19 -0.70
C ILE A 37 29.64 4.67 -0.98
N ASP A 38 29.58 5.06 -2.25
CA ASP A 38 29.36 6.45 -2.64
C ASP A 38 27.94 6.92 -2.31
N ASP A 39 26.93 6.06 -2.44
CA ASP A 39 25.55 6.35 -2.04
C ASP A 39 25.47 6.61 -0.54
N ARG A 40 26.03 5.70 0.26
CA ARG A 40 26.10 5.87 1.71
C ARG A 40 26.78 7.17 2.11
N THR A 41 27.87 7.53 1.43
CA THR A 41 28.63 8.76 1.73
C THR A 41 27.83 10.01 1.40
N ARG A 42 26.97 9.99 0.37
CA ARG A 42 26.08 11.12 0.03
C ARG A 42 24.94 11.35 1.03
N LEU A 43 24.57 10.33 1.81
CA LEU A 43 23.43 10.37 2.75
C LEU A 43 23.81 10.76 4.17
N VAL A 44 25.08 11.11 4.43
CA VAL A 44 25.57 11.41 5.79
C VAL A 44 24.84 12.60 6.41
N ASP A 45 24.60 13.66 5.63
CA ASP A 45 24.08 14.93 6.15
C ASP A 45 22.57 15.10 5.95
N VAL A 46 21.98 14.39 4.98
CA VAL A 46 20.58 14.59 4.56
C VAL A 46 19.93 13.26 4.16
N GLN A 47 18.68 13.09 4.60
CA GLN A 47 17.77 12.06 4.09
C GLN A 47 16.53 12.70 3.46
N ARG A 48 16.03 12.10 2.38
CA ARG A 48 14.79 12.50 1.69
C ARG A 48 14.04 11.25 1.22
N PRO A 49 13.52 10.45 2.17
CA PRO A 49 12.75 9.26 1.81
C PRO A 49 11.51 9.65 1.01
N LYS A 50 11.10 8.76 0.11
CA LYS A 50 9.92 8.95 -0.75
C LYS A 50 8.66 8.35 -0.15
N ALA A 51 8.82 7.43 0.79
CA ALA A 51 7.71 6.77 1.47
C ALA A 51 8.08 6.38 2.90
N VAL A 52 7.08 6.40 3.78
CA VAL A 52 7.13 5.69 5.05
C VAL A 52 6.65 4.27 4.81
N MET A 53 7.46 3.28 5.18
CA MET A 53 7.01 1.89 5.25
C MET A 53 6.70 1.54 6.69
N PHE A 54 5.41 1.38 7.00
CA PHE A 54 4.97 0.89 8.29
C PHE A 54 4.57 -0.58 8.18
N GLY A 55 5.45 -1.49 8.57
CA GLY A 55 5.29 -2.93 8.31
C GLY A 55 5.43 -3.82 9.54
N CYS A 56 5.16 -5.11 9.34
CA CYS A 56 5.39 -6.12 10.38
C CYS A 56 6.89 -6.32 10.67
N SER A 57 7.25 -6.60 11.92
CA SER A 57 8.61 -7.03 12.31
C SER A 57 9.02 -8.42 11.80
N ASP A 58 8.16 -9.12 11.05
CA ASP A 58 8.45 -10.45 10.47
C ASP A 58 9.73 -10.43 9.62
N SER A 59 10.68 -11.32 9.92
CA SER A 59 12.00 -11.34 9.29
C SER A 59 11.97 -11.60 7.78
N ARG A 60 10.86 -12.12 7.25
CA ARG A 60 10.68 -12.42 5.82
C ARG A 60 10.21 -11.20 5.01
N VAL A 61 9.86 -10.10 5.69
CA VAL A 61 9.25 -8.91 5.09
C VAL A 61 10.20 -7.71 5.24
N ALA A 62 11.33 -7.76 4.54
CA ALA A 62 12.28 -6.65 4.45
C ALA A 62 11.85 -5.70 3.33
N ALA A 63 11.28 -4.53 3.69
CA ALA A 63 10.60 -3.64 2.75
C ALA A 63 11.53 -3.15 1.63
N GLU A 64 12.77 -2.78 1.96
CA GLU A 64 13.78 -2.33 1.00
C GLU A 64 14.06 -3.39 -0.07
N ILE A 65 14.04 -4.67 0.32
CA ILE A 65 14.27 -5.79 -0.61
C ILE A 65 13.01 -6.04 -1.45
N VAL A 66 11.85 -6.15 -0.79
CA VAL A 66 10.55 -6.46 -1.43
C VAL A 66 10.15 -5.40 -2.47
N PHE A 67 10.53 -4.14 -2.25
CA PHE A 67 10.29 -3.04 -3.18
C PHE A 67 11.52 -2.64 -4.00
N ASP A 68 12.61 -3.42 -3.98
CA ASP A 68 13.87 -3.13 -4.70
C ASP A 68 14.33 -1.66 -4.56
N GLN A 69 14.42 -1.20 -3.31
CA GLN A 69 14.85 0.14 -2.91
C GLN A 69 16.27 0.11 -2.31
N GLY A 70 16.83 1.29 -2.16
CA GLY A 70 18.16 1.55 -1.65
C GLY A 70 18.21 2.32 -0.36
N LEU A 71 19.43 2.75 -0.01
CA LEU A 71 19.65 3.60 1.15
C LEU A 71 18.98 4.97 0.95
N GLY A 72 18.29 5.44 1.98
CA GLY A 72 17.65 6.76 2.01
C GLY A 72 16.32 6.88 1.27
N ASP A 73 15.82 5.80 0.64
CA ASP A 73 14.57 5.82 -0.12
C ASP A 73 13.33 5.66 0.75
N LEU A 74 13.43 4.88 1.83
CA LEU A 74 12.32 4.52 2.71
C LEU A 74 12.62 4.98 4.13
N PHE A 75 11.61 5.56 4.79
CA PHE A 75 11.59 5.72 6.23
C PHE A 75 10.83 4.55 6.84
N VAL A 76 11.52 3.64 7.54
CA VAL A 76 10.95 2.34 7.92
C VAL A 76 10.59 2.30 9.40
N VAL A 77 9.31 2.01 9.69
CA VAL A 77 8.80 1.77 11.04
C VAL A 77 8.26 0.34 11.08
N ARG A 78 8.66 -0.46 12.08
CA ARG A 78 8.23 -1.86 12.17
C ARG A 78 7.90 -2.27 13.59
N THR A 79 6.73 -2.86 13.75
CA THR A 79 6.29 -3.53 14.98
C THR A 79 5.65 -4.87 14.62
N ALA A 80 5.59 -5.81 15.57
CA ALA A 80 4.92 -7.09 15.33
C ALA A 80 3.45 -6.84 15.00
N GLY A 81 2.99 -7.33 13.84
CA GLY A 81 1.65 -7.06 13.33
C GLY A 81 1.36 -5.60 13.01
N HIS A 82 2.39 -4.76 12.77
CA HIS A 82 2.22 -3.32 12.51
C HIS A 82 1.25 -2.63 13.49
N VAL A 83 1.32 -3.01 14.77
CA VAL A 83 0.54 -2.39 15.83
C VAL A 83 1.02 -0.98 16.11
N VAL A 84 0.08 -0.07 16.34
CA VAL A 84 0.35 1.35 16.59
C VAL A 84 0.41 1.63 18.09
N ASP A 85 1.47 2.34 18.50
CA ASP A 85 1.56 3.02 19.77
C ASP A 85 1.98 4.49 19.55
N ALA A 86 2.20 5.24 20.64
CA ALA A 86 2.57 6.65 20.55
C ALA A 86 3.93 6.88 19.85
N SER A 87 4.90 5.98 20.05
CA SER A 87 6.23 6.09 19.43
C SER A 87 6.16 5.78 17.94
N VAL A 88 5.36 4.80 17.55
CA VAL A 88 5.07 4.49 16.14
C VAL A 88 4.42 5.69 15.46
N LEU A 89 3.35 6.25 16.04
CA LEU A 89 2.64 7.37 15.42
C LEU A 89 3.55 8.61 15.34
N GLY A 90 4.31 8.92 16.39
CA GLY A 90 5.27 10.02 16.37
C GLY A 90 6.38 9.84 15.34
N SER A 91 6.83 8.60 15.09
CA SER A 91 7.82 8.30 14.05
C SER A 91 7.26 8.52 12.64
N ILE A 92 6.00 8.15 12.41
CA ILE A 92 5.31 8.40 11.13
C ILE A 92 5.10 9.91 10.95
N GLU A 93 4.63 10.63 11.97
CA GLU A 93 4.46 12.08 11.92
C GLU A 93 5.78 12.81 11.65
N TYR A 94 6.88 12.36 12.25
CA TYR A 94 8.20 12.93 11.98
C TYR A 94 8.55 12.84 10.48
N ALA A 95 8.34 11.69 9.85
CA ALA A 95 8.62 11.52 8.45
C ALA A 95 7.70 12.38 7.55
N VAL A 96 6.43 12.51 7.91
CA VAL A 96 5.49 13.35 7.15
C VAL A 96 5.79 14.84 7.32
N ASP A 97 6.04 15.31 8.55
CA ASP A 97 6.14 16.73 8.85
C ASP A 97 7.55 17.29 8.64
N ILE A 98 8.56 16.56 9.10
CA ILE A 98 9.96 17.00 9.07
C ILE A 98 10.65 16.60 7.77
N LEU A 99 10.36 15.41 7.25
CA LEU A 99 10.99 14.88 6.02
C LEU A 99 10.13 15.09 4.77
N ASP A 100 8.93 15.64 4.91
CA ASP A 100 7.99 15.94 3.83
C ASP A 100 7.67 14.73 2.93
N VAL A 101 7.55 13.55 3.56
CA VAL A 101 7.26 12.32 2.83
C VAL A 101 5.83 12.33 2.27
N PRO A 102 5.63 12.05 0.97
CA PRO A 102 4.33 12.12 0.30
C PRO A 102 3.50 10.83 0.38
N LEU A 103 4.04 9.74 0.91
CA LEU A 103 3.36 8.43 0.93
C LEU A 103 3.63 7.69 2.24
N ILE A 104 2.57 7.18 2.88
CA ILE A 104 2.67 6.15 3.92
C ILE A 104 2.14 4.84 3.35
N ALA A 105 2.91 3.78 3.46
CA ALA A 105 2.51 2.43 3.07
C ALA A 105 2.46 1.52 4.30
N VAL A 106 1.26 1.11 4.68
CA VAL A 106 1.02 0.09 5.71
C VAL A 106 1.17 -1.27 5.06
N LEU A 107 2.17 -2.05 5.47
CA LEU A 107 2.54 -3.33 4.86
C LEU A 107 2.26 -4.51 5.80
N GLY A 108 1.09 -5.13 5.61
CA GLY A 108 0.79 -6.46 6.13
C GLY A 108 1.42 -7.56 5.27
N HIS A 109 1.24 -8.81 5.68
CA HIS A 109 1.68 -9.97 4.92
C HIS A 109 0.86 -11.21 5.27
N ASP A 110 0.89 -12.21 4.39
CA ASP A 110 0.29 -13.51 4.68
C ASP A 110 1.07 -14.30 5.74
N SER A 111 0.36 -15.16 6.47
CA SER A 111 0.92 -15.96 7.57
C SER A 111 1.52 -15.10 8.70
N CYS A 112 0.83 -14.02 9.08
CA CYS A 112 1.23 -13.13 10.16
C CYS A 112 0.98 -13.74 11.54
N GLY A 113 2.06 -13.90 12.32
CA GLY A 113 1.99 -14.48 13.66
C GLY A 113 1.15 -13.65 14.66
N ALA A 114 1.17 -12.32 14.56
CA ALA A 114 0.38 -11.45 15.42
C ALA A 114 -1.12 -11.57 15.12
N VAL A 115 -1.51 -11.63 13.84
CA VAL A 115 -2.90 -11.87 13.43
C VAL A 115 -3.35 -13.27 13.86
N ARG A 116 -2.52 -14.30 13.66
CA ARG A 116 -2.81 -15.66 14.16
C ARG A 116 -3.07 -15.68 15.67
N ALA A 117 -2.14 -15.15 16.46
CA ALA A 117 -2.26 -15.12 17.91
C ALA A 117 -3.53 -14.37 18.37
N SER A 118 -3.96 -13.37 17.60
CA SER A 118 -5.16 -12.59 17.90
C SER A 118 -6.45 -13.32 17.56
N VAL A 119 -6.45 -14.11 16.47
CA VAL A 119 -7.55 -15.04 16.18
C VAL A 119 -7.64 -16.10 17.27
N ASP A 120 -6.52 -16.73 17.65
CA ASP A 120 -6.47 -17.73 18.71
C ASP A 120 -6.97 -17.18 20.05
N ALA A 121 -6.63 -15.93 20.38
CA ALA A 121 -7.12 -15.26 21.58
C ALA A 121 -8.63 -15.00 21.55
N VAL A 122 -9.16 -14.53 20.43
CA VAL A 122 -10.60 -14.29 20.25
C VAL A 122 -11.40 -15.60 20.29
N ASP A 123 -10.82 -16.71 19.80
CA ASP A 123 -11.41 -18.04 19.84
C ASP A 123 -11.25 -18.75 21.21
N GLY A 124 -10.60 -18.10 22.17
CA GLY A 124 -10.37 -18.67 23.50
C GLY A 124 -9.37 -19.83 23.52
N VAL A 125 -8.55 -19.97 22.46
CA VAL A 125 -7.52 -21.00 22.34
C VAL A 125 -6.32 -20.65 23.23
N ALA A 126 -5.77 -19.46 23.08
CA ALA A 126 -4.61 -19.01 23.86
C ALA A 126 -4.52 -17.47 23.90
N MET A 127 -4.21 -16.92 25.07
CA MET A 127 -3.78 -15.53 25.22
C MET A 127 -2.32 -15.49 25.69
N PRO A 128 -1.40 -14.87 24.94
CA PRO A 128 -0.01 -14.76 25.37
C PRO A 128 0.13 -13.83 26.58
N GLY A 129 1.15 -14.07 27.40
CA GLY A 129 1.52 -13.22 28.53
C GLY A 129 2.53 -12.12 28.16
N GLY A 130 2.93 -11.32 29.16
CA GLY A 130 3.90 -10.23 29.00
C GLY A 130 3.48 -9.20 27.95
N TYR A 131 4.45 -8.50 27.35
CA TYR A 131 4.20 -7.50 26.31
C TYR A 131 3.76 -8.08 24.95
N ILE A 132 3.75 -9.42 24.80
CA ILE A 132 3.12 -10.04 23.61
C ILE A 132 1.60 -9.85 23.68
N ARG A 133 1.04 -9.82 24.90
CA ARG A 133 -0.37 -9.53 25.16
C ARG A 133 -0.80 -8.19 24.55
N ASP A 134 0.02 -7.16 24.72
CA ASP A 134 -0.19 -5.81 24.17
C ASP A 134 -0.31 -5.78 22.65
N ILE A 135 0.45 -6.63 21.95
CA ILE A 135 0.38 -6.77 20.50
C ILE A 135 -0.98 -7.38 20.14
N VAL A 136 -1.34 -8.49 20.77
CA VAL A 136 -2.61 -9.18 20.51
C VAL A 136 -3.79 -8.26 20.75
N GLU A 137 -3.83 -7.56 21.89
CA GLU A 137 -4.92 -6.64 22.23
C GLU A 137 -5.08 -5.49 21.23
N ARG A 138 -4.01 -5.06 20.57
CA ARG A 138 -4.05 -4.02 19.52
C ARG A 138 -4.53 -4.53 18.16
N VAL A 139 -4.36 -5.82 17.88
CA VAL A 139 -4.84 -6.47 16.63
C VAL A 139 -6.28 -6.98 16.78
N THR A 140 -6.70 -7.39 18.00
CA THR A 140 -8.03 -7.93 18.30
C THR A 140 -9.20 -7.12 17.72
N PRO A 141 -9.23 -5.77 17.77
CA PRO A 141 -10.32 -4.99 17.20
C PRO A 141 -10.56 -5.28 15.71
N SER A 142 -9.48 -5.51 14.93
CA SER A 142 -9.58 -5.86 13.51
C SER A 142 -10.18 -7.24 13.30
N ILE A 143 -9.87 -8.21 14.16
CA ILE A 143 -10.46 -9.56 14.13
C ILE A 143 -11.97 -9.47 14.41
N LEU A 144 -12.34 -8.72 15.45
CA LEU A 144 -13.75 -8.53 15.81
C LEU A 144 -14.52 -7.75 14.73
N ALA A 145 -13.89 -6.76 14.08
CA ALA A 145 -14.47 -6.06 12.94
C ALA A 145 -14.69 -7.00 11.75
N GLY A 146 -13.70 -7.82 11.41
CA GLY A 146 -13.81 -8.82 10.35
C GLY A 146 -14.92 -9.85 10.62
N ARG A 147 -15.02 -10.37 11.84
CA ARG A 147 -16.09 -11.34 12.20
C ARG A 147 -17.49 -10.75 12.07
N ARG A 148 -17.66 -9.47 12.43
CA ARG A 148 -18.95 -8.78 12.30
C ARG A 148 -19.46 -8.71 10.87
N ILE A 149 -18.57 -8.76 9.88
CA ILE A 149 -18.91 -8.78 8.45
C ILE A 149 -18.75 -10.16 7.81
N GLY A 150 -18.57 -11.22 8.62
CA GLY A 150 -18.53 -12.61 8.15
C GLY A 150 -17.16 -13.12 7.68
N LEU A 151 -16.06 -12.40 7.91
CA LEU A 151 -14.71 -12.91 7.62
C LEU A 151 -14.40 -14.12 8.51
N SER A 152 -13.73 -15.11 7.95
CA SER A 152 -13.42 -16.37 8.64
C SER A 152 -12.02 -16.89 8.34
N ARG A 153 -11.42 -16.49 7.21
CA ARG A 153 -10.08 -16.90 6.84
C ARG A 153 -9.05 -15.93 7.39
N ILE A 154 -7.84 -16.44 7.58
CA ILE A 154 -6.73 -15.66 8.13
C ILE A 154 -6.30 -14.54 7.20
N ASP A 155 -6.19 -14.82 5.90
CA ASP A 155 -5.78 -13.83 4.91
C ASP A 155 -6.80 -12.67 4.80
N GLU A 156 -8.07 -12.95 5.04
CA GLU A 156 -9.11 -11.93 5.14
C GLU A 156 -8.88 -11.03 6.38
N PHE A 157 -8.54 -11.63 7.53
CA PHE A 157 -8.21 -10.87 8.74
C PHE A 157 -6.92 -10.05 8.60
N GLU A 158 -5.92 -10.56 7.86
CA GLU A 158 -4.67 -9.84 7.57
C GLU A 158 -4.95 -8.59 6.72
N ALA A 159 -5.71 -8.73 5.62
CA ALA A 159 -6.13 -7.58 4.81
C ALA A 159 -6.98 -6.58 5.62
N ARG A 160 -7.92 -7.09 6.42
CA ARG A 160 -8.74 -6.23 7.29
C ARG A 160 -7.90 -5.48 8.32
N HIS A 161 -6.89 -6.11 8.90
CA HIS A 161 -6.04 -5.46 9.88
C HIS A 161 -5.21 -4.32 9.26
N VAL A 162 -4.79 -4.47 8.01
CA VAL A 162 -4.14 -3.39 7.23
C VAL A 162 -5.10 -2.21 7.05
N GLU A 163 -6.33 -2.45 6.59
CA GLU A 163 -7.34 -1.39 6.42
C GLU A 163 -7.64 -0.64 7.73
N GLU A 164 -7.81 -1.38 8.83
CA GLU A 164 -8.06 -0.80 10.15
C GLU A 164 -6.85 0.02 10.63
N THR A 165 -5.63 -0.39 10.29
CA THR A 165 -4.42 0.35 10.63
C THR A 165 -4.31 1.66 9.84
N VAL A 166 -4.65 1.64 8.54
CA VAL A 166 -4.75 2.85 7.69
C VAL A 166 -5.76 3.83 8.29
N GLN A 167 -6.96 3.34 8.63
CA GLN A 167 -8.01 4.15 9.28
C GLN A 167 -7.54 4.71 10.63
N LEU A 168 -6.90 3.89 11.46
CA LEU A 168 -6.42 4.28 12.79
C LEU A 168 -5.40 5.41 12.73
N ILE A 169 -4.41 5.33 11.83
CA ILE A 169 -3.37 6.36 11.68
C ILE A 169 -4.00 7.69 11.28
N THR A 170 -4.86 7.70 10.26
CA THR A 170 -5.53 8.92 9.79
C THR A 170 -6.50 9.50 10.82
N ALA A 171 -7.22 8.65 11.55
CA ALA A 171 -8.16 9.10 12.59
C ALA A 171 -7.44 9.67 13.84
N ARG A 172 -6.23 9.20 14.14
CA ARG A 172 -5.46 9.61 15.32
C ARG A 172 -4.56 10.81 15.08
N SER A 173 -4.12 11.03 13.84
CA SER A 173 -3.23 12.14 13.48
C SER A 173 -3.94 13.15 12.58
N ARG A 174 -4.27 14.31 13.16
CA ARG A 174 -4.80 15.44 12.39
C ARG A 174 -3.80 15.95 11.36
N LEU A 175 -2.50 15.86 11.66
CA LEU A 175 -1.43 16.23 10.74
C LEU A 175 -1.49 15.41 9.46
N ILE A 176 -1.62 14.09 9.59
CA ILE A 176 -1.75 13.17 8.45
C ILE A 176 -3.06 13.42 7.70
N ALA A 177 -4.18 13.55 8.41
CA ALA A 177 -5.49 13.82 7.80
C ALA A 177 -5.49 15.12 6.97
N ASP A 178 -5.00 16.23 7.54
CA ASP A 178 -4.93 17.53 6.86
C ASP A 178 -4.03 17.48 5.61
N ARG A 179 -2.94 16.68 5.64
CA ARG A 179 -2.03 16.50 4.48
C ARG A 179 -2.68 15.68 3.37
N ILE A 180 -3.48 14.66 3.71
CA ILE A 180 -4.29 13.91 2.72
C ILE A 180 -5.32 14.82 2.07
N GLU A 181 -6.07 15.59 2.86
CA GLU A 181 -7.12 16.49 2.35
C GLU A 181 -6.58 17.54 1.37
N ARG A 182 -5.32 17.97 1.56
CA ARG A 182 -4.62 18.91 0.67
C ARG A 182 -3.97 18.23 -0.55
N GLY A 183 -4.07 16.90 -0.67
CA GLY A 183 -3.47 16.12 -1.75
C GLY A 183 -1.93 16.01 -1.68
N ALA A 184 -1.33 16.38 -0.55
CA ALA A 184 0.13 16.35 -0.36
C ALA A 184 0.64 15.00 0.18
N LEU A 185 -0.26 14.15 0.68
CA LEU A 185 0.04 12.85 1.25
C LEU A 185 -1.01 11.83 0.79
N ALA A 186 -0.60 10.58 0.59
CA ALA A 186 -1.51 9.45 0.56
C ALA A 186 -1.10 8.38 1.57
N VAL A 187 -2.07 7.59 2.03
CA VAL A 187 -1.86 6.41 2.87
C VAL A 187 -2.39 5.19 2.12
N VAL A 188 -1.55 4.19 1.86
CA VAL A 188 -1.94 2.94 1.20
C VAL A 188 -1.85 1.76 2.15
N GLY A 189 -2.83 0.87 2.06
CA GLY A 189 -2.86 -0.42 2.74
C GLY A 189 -2.45 -1.54 1.80
N LEU A 190 -1.40 -2.27 2.15
CA LEU A 190 -0.77 -3.29 1.32
C LEU A 190 -0.68 -4.63 2.06
N THR A 191 -0.76 -5.74 1.33
CA THR A 191 -0.31 -7.06 1.83
C THR A 191 0.75 -7.66 0.93
N TYR A 192 1.82 -8.16 1.53
CA TYR A 192 2.84 -8.96 0.86
C TYR A 192 2.50 -10.46 0.89
N ARG A 193 2.67 -11.14 -0.24
CA ARG A 193 2.51 -12.59 -0.39
C ARG A 193 3.88 -13.26 -0.34
N LEU A 194 4.17 -14.00 0.73
CA LEU A 194 5.46 -14.64 0.99
C LEU A 194 5.87 -15.61 -0.13
N GLU A 195 4.93 -16.36 -0.70
CA GLU A 195 5.22 -17.40 -1.70
C GLU A 195 5.69 -16.80 -3.04
N MET A 196 5.03 -15.76 -3.52
CA MET A 196 5.27 -15.18 -4.85
C MET A 196 6.03 -13.84 -4.81
N GLY A 197 6.27 -13.28 -3.63
CA GLY A 197 6.90 -11.98 -3.47
C GLY A 197 6.03 -10.78 -3.87
N ARG A 198 4.75 -11.00 -4.22
CA ARG A 198 3.87 -9.95 -4.75
C ARG A 198 3.27 -9.12 -3.63
N VAL A 199 3.29 -7.81 -3.80
CA VAL A 199 2.52 -6.86 -2.97
C VAL A 199 1.19 -6.57 -3.65
N VAL A 200 0.11 -6.60 -2.85
CA VAL A 200 -1.25 -6.31 -3.27
C VAL A 200 -1.75 -5.06 -2.54
N LEU A 201 -2.29 -4.11 -3.30
CA LEU A 201 -2.96 -2.92 -2.77
C LEU A 201 -4.40 -3.28 -2.38
N HIS A 202 -4.79 -2.95 -1.15
CA HIS A 202 -6.14 -3.16 -0.60
C HIS A 202 -6.92 -1.86 -0.42
N SER A 203 -6.25 -0.79 -0.01
CA SER A 203 -6.90 0.50 0.23
C SER A 203 -5.97 1.67 -0.03
N SER A 204 -6.54 2.83 -0.37
CA SER A 204 -5.80 4.09 -0.44
C SER A 204 -6.67 5.24 0.08
N LEU A 205 -6.08 6.11 0.90
CA LEU A 205 -6.61 7.42 1.25
C LEU A 205 -5.71 8.48 0.61
N GLY A 206 -6.25 9.28 -0.30
CA GLY A 206 -5.49 10.18 -1.18
C GLY A 206 -5.23 9.56 -2.56
N ASP A 207 -4.84 10.39 -3.52
CA ASP A 207 -4.61 9.97 -4.91
C ASP A 207 -3.21 9.37 -5.10
N VAL A 208 -3.16 8.07 -5.42
CA VAL A 208 -1.93 7.34 -5.72
C VAL A 208 -1.79 7.00 -7.21
N GLY A 209 -2.58 7.63 -8.08
CA GLY A 209 -2.50 7.38 -9.52
C GLY A 209 -2.97 5.98 -9.93
N GLU A 210 -3.62 5.25 -9.02
CA GLU A 210 -4.43 4.05 -9.26
C GLU A 210 -5.87 4.41 -9.60
N ASN A 211 -6.07 5.64 -10.09
CA ASN A 211 -7.35 6.03 -10.65
C ASN A 211 -7.61 5.10 -11.84
N PHE A 212 -8.63 4.28 -11.71
CA PHE A 212 -9.07 3.34 -12.74
C PHE A 212 -9.19 4.01 -14.11
N ILE A 213 -9.69 5.25 -14.12
CA ILE A 213 -9.76 6.09 -15.32
C ILE A 213 -8.37 6.38 -15.85
N ALA A 214 -7.43 6.83 -15.00
CA ALA A 214 -6.06 7.11 -15.41
C ALA A 214 -5.31 5.86 -15.90
N THR A 215 -5.60 4.69 -15.33
CA THR A 215 -5.08 3.40 -15.81
C THR A 215 -5.61 3.09 -17.20
N LEU A 216 -6.92 3.25 -17.44
CA LEU A 216 -7.50 3.08 -18.77
C LEU A 216 -6.96 4.11 -19.77
N THR A 217 -6.88 5.38 -19.39
CA THR A 217 -6.33 6.46 -20.23
C THR A 217 -4.87 6.18 -20.61
N ARG A 218 -4.01 5.84 -19.64
CA ARG A 218 -2.60 5.54 -19.90
C ARG A 218 -2.44 4.31 -20.80
N TRP A 219 -3.29 3.29 -20.61
CA TRP A 219 -3.29 2.10 -21.46
C TRP A 219 -3.62 2.46 -22.90
N THR A 220 -4.67 3.28 -23.10
CA THR A 220 -5.06 3.80 -24.41
C THR A 220 -3.97 4.68 -25.05
N ASP A 221 -3.35 5.57 -24.28
CA ASP A 221 -2.25 6.42 -24.75
C ASP A 221 -1.03 5.62 -25.22
N CYS A 222 -0.81 4.43 -24.66
CA CYS A 222 0.26 3.51 -25.07
C CYS A 222 -0.13 2.61 -26.27
N GLY A 223 -1.30 2.85 -26.88
CA GLY A 223 -1.81 2.09 -28.02
C GLY A 223 -2.53 0.79 -27.65
N GLY A 224 -2.73 0.51 -26.36
CA GLY A 224 -3.56 -0.59 -25.89
C GLY A 224 -5.04 -0.26 -26.03
N THR A 225 -5.89 -1.28 -26.12
CA THR A 225 -7.35 -1.10 -26.10
C THR A 225 -7.92 -1.66 -24.80
N TRP A 226 -9.14 -1.29 -24.43
CA TRP A 226 -9.83 -1.90 -23.30
C TRP A 226 -11.30 -2.16 -23.64
N ARG A 227 -11.88 -3.16 -22.98
CA ARG A 227 -13.27 -3.60 -23.20
C ARG A 227 -14.02 -3.65 -21.89
N LEU A 228 -15.22 -3.11 -21.86
CA LEU A 228 -16.15 -3.32 -20.75
C LEU A 228 -16.60 -4.79 -20.74
N ILE A 229 -16.33 -5.50 -19.64
CA ILE A 229 -16.73 -6.91 -19.47
C ILE A 229 -18.08 -7.02 -18.78
N SER A 230 -18.27 -6.28 -17.68
CA SER A 230 -19.54 -6.25 -16.96
C SER A 230 -19.71 -4.96 -16.17
N ARG A 231 -20.97 -4.55 -15.95
CA ARG A 231 -21.31 -3.39 -15.13
C ARG A 231 -22.61 -3.60 -14.37
N THR A 232 -22.63 -3.20 -13.10
CA THR A 232 -23.81 -3.02 -12.25
C THR A 232 -23.85 -1.57 -11.73
N ALA A 233 -24.89 -1.22 -10.97
CA ALA A 233 -25.00 0.11 -10.35
C ALA A 233 -23.84 0.43 -9.38
N THR A 234 -23.13 -0.59 -8.89
CA THR A 234 -22.10 -0.46 -7.85
C THR A 234 -20.75 -1.02 -8.26
N LYS A 235 -20.60 -1.54 -9.49
CA LYS A 235 -19.36 -2.20 -9.92
C LYS A 235 -19.20 -2.16 -11.43
N ALA A 236 -17.97 -1.93 -11.90
CA ALA A 236 -17.58 -2.10 -13.29
C ALA A 236 -16.33 -3.00 -13.38
N THR A 237 -16.30 -3.85 -14.40
CA THR A 237 -15.17 -4.73 -14.72
C THR A 237 -14.76 -4.48 -16.15
N VAL A 238 -13.49 -4.15 -16.39
CA VAL A 238 -12.92 -3.94 -17.72
C VAL A 238 -11.74 -4.87 -17.96
N ALA A 239 -11.56 -5.28 -19.20
CA ALA A 239 -10.38 -5.99 -19.67
C ALA A 239 -9.48 -5.01 -20.42
N LEU A 240 -8.22 -4.89 -20.00
CA LEU A 240 -7.15 -4.31 -20.79
C LEU A 240 -6.73 -5.32 -21.86
N CYS A 241 -6.71 -4.91 -23.11
CA CYS A 241 -6.36 -5.72 -24.26
C CYS A 241 -5.03 -5.26 -24.87
N SER A 242 -4.32 -6.18 -25.52
CA SER A 242 -3.12 -5.91 -26.32
C SER A 242 -3.35 -4.82 -27.38
N CYS A 243 -2.28 -4.31 -27.98
CA CYS A 243 -2.37 -3.22 -28.97
C CYS A 243 -3.13 -3.62 -30.25
N ASP A 244 -3.21 -4.91 -30.56
CA ASP A 244 -4.04 -5.47 -31.64
C ASP A 244 -5.46 -5.83 -31.17
N GLY A 245 -5.77 -5.63 -29.88
CA GLY A 245 -7.11 -5.80 -29.29
C GLY A 245 -7.57 -7.25 -29.12
N HIS A 246 -6.73 -8.22 -29.46
CA HIS A 246 -7.11 -9.63 -29.52
C HIS A 246 -6.88 -10.39 -28.21
N GLU A 247 -5.89 -10.00 -27.41
CA GLU A 247 -5.51 -10.69 -26.19
C GLU A 247 -5.89 -9.88 -24.95
N GLU A 248 -6.58 -10.50 -23.98
CA GLU A 248 -6.82 -9.90 -22.65
C GLU A 248 -5.54 -9.98 -21.82
N MET A 249 -4.98 -8.83 -21.50
CA MET A 249 -3.74 -8.70 -20.73
C MET A 249 -4.00 -8.64 -19.24
N GLN A 250 -5.05 -7.93 -18.83
CA GLN A 250 -5.38 -7.72 -17.43
C GLN A 250 -6.86 -7.39 -17.26
N ARG A 251 -7.44 -7.82 -16.15
CA ARG A 251 -8.79 -7.41 -15.74
C ARG A 251 -8.71 -6.44 -14.57
N LEU A 252 -9.44 -5.34 -14.66
CA LEU A 252 -9.56 -4.35 -13.60
C LEU A 252 -11.02 -4.25 -13.16
N GLU A 253 -11.25 -4.08 -11.86
CA GLU A 253 -12.57 -3.83 -11.29
C GLU A 253 -12.60 -2.55 -10.46
N SER A 254 -13.71 -1.81 -10.52
CA SER A 254 -13.93 -0.62 -9.71
C SER A 254 -15.36 -0.55 -9.21
N GLU A 255 -15.50 -0.17 -7.95
CA GLU A 255 -16.78 0.12 -7.30
C GLU A 255 -16.96 1.64 -7.08
N ASP A 256 -16.01 2.45 -7.56
CA ASP A 256 -16.07 3.91 -7.46
C ASP A 256 -17.14 4.48 -8.42
N PRO A 257 -18.17 5.19 -7.91
CA PRO A 257 -19.23 5.76 -8.73
C PRO A 257 -18.73 6.73 -9.81
N VAL A 258 -17.64 7.46 -9.56
CA VAL A 258 -17.04 8.39 -10.54
C VAL A 258 -16.43 7.60 -11.70
N THR A 259 -15.67 6.56 -11.39
CA THR A 259 -15.14 5.61 -12.36
C THR A 259 -16.25 4.95 -13.18
N ILE A 260 -17.31 4.45 -12.54
CA ILE A 260 -18.42 3.79 -13.22
C ILE A 260 -19.10 4.74 -14.22
N ALA A 261 -19.33 5.99 -13.82
CA ALA A 261 -19.89 7.03 -14.69
C ALA A 261 -18.93 7.45 -15.81
N TRP A 262 -17.61 7.46 -15.56
CA TRP A 262 -16.63 7.76 -16.60
C TRP A 262 -16.59 6.65 -17.65
N ILE A 263 -16.58 5.38 -17.24
CA ILE A 263 -16.61 4.23 -18.15
C ILE A 263 -17.84 4.32 -19.05
N GLU A 264 -19.01 4.67 -18.51
CA GLU A 264 -20.23 4.86 -19.29
C GLU A 264 -20.09 5.89 -20.42
N ASN A 265 -19.37 6.98 -20.17
CA ASN A 265 -19.17 8.04 -21.15
C ASN A 265 -18.04 7.75 -22.16
N ASN A 266 -17.20 6.74 -21.90
CA ASN A 266 -15.97 6.48 -22.67
C ASN A 266 -15.87 5.04 -23.22
N SER A 267 -16.77 4.13 -22.84
CA SER A 267 -16.95 2.86 -23.53
C SER A 267 -17.73 3.13 -24.80
N GLU A 268 -17.18 2.77 -25.96
CA GLU A 268 -18.03 2.63 -27.15
C GLU A 268 -19.18 1.69 -26.80
N VAL A 269 -20.40 2.06 -27.17
CA VAL A 269 -21.57 1.19 -27.00
C VAL A 269 -21.36 -0.03 -27.90
N VAL A 270 -20.72 -1.06 -27.36
CA VAL A 270 -20.63 -2.36 -28.01
C VAL A 270 -21.99 -3.02 -27.79
N ALA A 271 -22.86 -2.85 -28.78
CA ALA A 271 -24.12 -3.57 -28.92
C ALA A 271 -23.89 -5.06 -29.20
#